data_AF-A0A1S1TJJ0-F1
#
_entry.id   AF-A0A1S1TJJ0-F1
#
_cell.length_a   1.000
_cell.length_b   1.000
_cell.length_c   1.000
_cell.angle_alpha   90.00
_cell.angle_beta   90.00
_cell.angle_gamma   90.00
#
_symmetry.space_group_name_H-M   'P 1'
#
loop_
_entity.id
_entity.type
_entity.pdbx_description
1 polymer ?
#
loop_
_entity_poly.entity_id
_entity_poly.type
_entity_poly.pdbx_seq_one_letter_code
_entity_poly.pdbx_strand_id
1 'polypeptide(L)'
;MSTPAAHATEPSIQLAQQGGAPGYDPMRRGIGRPTPRGEPAPPGNPELGGLPEAPGAEDTYYLCSACHSIALVTQQRLTDERWNYLWDWMVREQGMPDQDEETREAILRYLQTHFSSER
;
A
#
# COMPACT_ATOMS: atom_id res chain seq x y z
N MET A 1 -14.64 -53.18 66.19
CA MET A 1 -13.16 -53.26 66.26
C MET A 1 -12.63 -52.47 65.06
N SER A 2 -11.81 -51.46 65.32
CA SER A 2 -11.40 -50.39 64.40
C SER A 2 -10.40 -50.81 63.31
N THR A 3 -10.58 -50.25 62.10
CA THR A 3 -9.60 -49.75 61.08
C THR A 3 -8.38 -50.60 60.63
N PRO A 4 -7.68 -50.31 59.50
CA PRO A 4 -7.72 -49.10 58.64
C PRO A 4 -7.79 -49.33 57.11
N ALA A 5 -7.95 -48.21 56.42
CA ALA A 5 -7.95 -48.03 54.97
C ALA A 5 -6.57 -48.22 54.32
N ALA A 6 -6.56 -48.71 53.07
CA ALA A 6 -5.41 -48.69 52.17
C ALA A 6 -5.79 -47.89 50.91
N HIS A 7 -5.03 -46.82 50.66
CA HIS A 7 -5.09 -46.04 49.43
C HIS A 7 -4.44 -46.83 48.29
N ALA A 8 -5.16 -47.01 47.18
CA ALA A 8 -4.63 -47.58 45.95
C ALA A 8 -4.20 -46.45 44.99
N THR A 9 -3.00 -46.63 44.45
CA THR A 9 -2.30 -45.79 43.48
C THR A 9 -3.03 -45.71 42.14
N GLU A 10 -3.24 -44.50 41.61
CA GLU A 10 -3.72 -44.26 40.24
C GLU A 10 -2.60 -44.39 39.20
N PRO A 11 -2.83 -45.05 38.04
CA PRO A 11 -1.97 -44.93 36.87
C PRO A 11 -2.41 -43.77 35.96
N SER A 12 -1.49 -42.82 35.80
CA SER A 12 -1.22 -41.96 34.65
C SER A 12 -2.22 -41.98 33.48
N ILE A 13 -3.07 -40.95 33.38
CA ILE A 13 -3.68 -40.53 32.12
C ILE A 13 -2.85 -39.36 31.58
N GLN A 14 -2.12 -39.61 30.49
CA GLN A 14 -1.39 -38.61 29.73
C GLN A 14 -2.36 -37.56 29.19
N LEU A 15 -2.24 -36.34 29.72
CA LEU A 15 -2.92 -35.16 29.21
C LEU A 15 -2.31 -34.80 27.85
N ALA A 16 -3.10 -35.00 26.80
CA ALA A 16 -2.82 -34.47 25.47
C ALA A 16 -2.55 -32.96 25.59
N GLN A 17 -1.33 -32.55 25.27
CA GLN A 17 -0.94 -31.15 25.21
C GLN A 17 -1.60 -30.53 23.98
N GLN A 18 -2.60 -29.73 24.28
CA GLN A 18 -3.51 -29.06 23.37
C GLN A 18 -2.74 -28.08 22.48
N GLY A 19 -2.87 -28.21 21.16
CA GLY A 19 -2.41 -27.20 20.20
C GLY A 19 -3.26 -25.93 20.35
N GLY A 20 -2.67 -24.88 20.90
CA GLY A 20 -3.31 -23.57 21.03
C GLY A 20 -3.59 -22.95 19.66
N ALA A 21 -4.79 -22.37 19.50
CA ALA A 21 -5.12 -21.53 18.37
C ALA A 21 -4.10 -20.36 18.28
N PRO A 22 -3.63 -19.98 17.09
CA PRO A 22 -2.73 -18.85 16.96
C PRO A 22 -3.47 -17.58 17.39
N GLY A 23 -2.87 -16.84 18.33
CA GLY A 23 -3.39 -15.57 18.83
C GLY A 23 -3.55 -14.55 17.71
N TYR A 24 -4.42 -13.57 17.96
CA TYR A 24 -4.50 -12.36 17.15
C TYR A 24 -3.14 -11.64 17.19
N ASP A 25 -2.42 -11.71 16.07
CA ASP A 25 -1.20 -10.95 15.84
C ASP A 25 -1.51 -9.81 14.87
N PRO A 26 -1.68 -8.57 15.36
CA PRO A 26 -2.01 -7.41 14.53
C PRO A 26 -0.90 -7.06 13.52
N MET A 27 0.28 -7.67 13.65
CA MET A 27 1.43 -7.44 12.80
C MET A 27 1.67 -8.58 11.81
N ARG A 28 0.92 -9.68 11.90
CA ARG A 28 1.04 -10.77 10.93
C ARG A 28 0.45 -10.31 9.62
N ARG A 29 1.33 -9.93 8.68
CA ARG A 29 0.98 -9.58 7.31
C ARG A 29 0.07 -10.67 6.76
N GLY A 30 -1.22 -10.35 6.64
CA GLY A 30 -2.19 -11.22 6.01
C GLY A 30 -1.65 -11.60 4.64
N ILE A 31 -1.70 -12.89 4.32
CA ILE A 31 -1.34 -13.38 3.00
C ILE A 31 -2.48 -12.93 2.07
N GLY A 32 -2.44 -11.65 1.67
CA GLY A 32 -3.37 -11.08 0.71
C GLY A 32 -3.27 -11.88 -0.57
N ARG A 33 -4.42 -12.22 -1.16
CA ARG A 33 -4.48 -12.89 -2.47
C ARG A 33 -3.69 -12.04 -3.47
N PRO A 34 -2.68 -12.59 -4.17
CA PRO A 34 -1.94 -11.82 -5.16
C PRO A 34 -2.93 -11.35 -6.23
N THR A 35 -3.09 -10.03 -6.35
CA THR A 35 -3.68 -9.43 -7.54
C THR A 35 -2.80 -9.79 -8.73
N PRO A 36 -3.38 -10.05 -9.92
CA PRO A 36 -2.59 -10.26 -11.12
C PRO A 36 -1.77 -8.99 -11.34
N ARG A 37 -0.46 -9.09 -11.14
CA ARG A 37 0.47 -8.00 -11.38
C ARG A 37 0.43 -7.71 -12.86
N GLY A 38 0.00 -6.50 -13.24
CA GLY A 38 0.16 -6.01 -14.61
C GLY A 38 1.62 -6.09 -15.05
N GLU A 39 1.86 -5.86 -16.34
CA GLU A 39 3.22 -5.71 -16.90
C GLU A 39 4.08 -4.86 -15.94
N PRO A 40 5.33 -5.27 -15.63
CA PRO A 40 6.20 -4.47 -14.78
C PRO A 40 6.30 -3.04 -15.31
N ALA A 41 6.30 -2.07 -14.41
CA ALA A 41 6.46 -0.67 -14.79
C ALA A 41 7.77 -0.49 -15.58
N PRO A 42 7.80 0.43 -16.56
CA PRO A 42 9.03 0.83 -17.24
C PRO A 42 10.14 1.19 -16.24
N PRO A 43 11.42 1.09 -16.65
CA PRO A 43 12.53 1.52 -15.80
C PRO A 43 12.37 2.98 -15.38
N GLY A 44 12.86 3.32 -14.20
CA GLY A 44 12.84 4.69 -13.70
C GLY A 44 13.89 5.56 -14.40
N ASN A 45 13.53 6.77 -14.80
CA ASN A 45 14.44 7.77 -15.36
C ASN A 45 15.12 8.57 -14.23
N PRO A 46 16.47 8.51 -14.08
CA PRO A 46 17.19 9.24 -13.03
C PRO A 46 17.05 10.77 -13.12
N GLU A 47 16.94 11.33 -14.32
CA GLU A 47 16.76 12.78 -14.54
C GLU A 47 15.40 13.26 -14.02
N LEU A 48 14.40 12.36 -14.01
CA LEU A 48 13.05 12.61 -13.52
C LEU A 48 12.84 12.04 -12.12
N GLY A 49 13.90 11.93 -11.31
CA GLY A 49 13.81 11.47 -9.93
C GLY A 49 13.33 10.02 -9.77
N GLY A 50 13.55 9.18 -10.78
CA GLY A 50 13.20 7.75 -10.77
C GLY A 50 11.77 7.45 -11.22
N LEU A 51 11.05 8.43 -11.78
CA LEU A 51 9.74 8.22 -12.40
C LEU A 51 9.83 7.18 -13.53
N PRO A 52 8.86 6.23 -13.65
CA PRO A 52 8.78 5.32 -14.80
C PRO A 52 8.87 6.06 -16.14
N GLU A 53 9.73 5.57 -17.04
CA GLU A 53 9.91 6.16 -18.37
C GLU A 53 8.69 5.86 -19.26
N ALA A 54 7.67 6.71 -19.18
CA ALA A 54 6.41 6.59 -19.90
C ALA A 54 5.82 7.96 -20.28
N PRO A 55 4.86 8.02 -21.23
CA PRO A 55 4.23 9.27 -21.64
C PRO A 55 3.63 10.04 -20.46
N GLY A 56 3.93 11.34 -20.36
CA GLY A 56 3.51 12.22 -19.26
C GLY A 56 4.48 12.30 -18.08
N ALA A 57 5.60 11.55 -18.10
CA ALA A 57 6.58 11.60 -17.01
C ALA A 57 7.25 12.97 -16.85
N GLU A 58 7.65 13.62 -17.94
CA GLU A 58 8.31 14.95 -17.90
C GLU A 58 7.35 16.02 -17.38
N ASP A 59 6.14 16.11 -17.92
CA ASP A 59 5.12 17.07 -17.46
C ASP A 59 4.77 16.85 -15.99
N THR A 60 4.63 15.58 -15.58
CA THR A 60 4.39 15.22 -14.17
C THR A 60 5.55 15.64 -13.29
N TYR A 61 6.79 15.37 -13.71
CA TYR A 61 7.98 15.74 -12.95
C TYR A 61 8.03 17.26 -12.75
N TYR A 62 8.06 18.02 -13.84
CA TYR A 62 8.25 19.47 -13.77
C TYR A 62 7.13 20.19 -13.02
N LEU A 63 5.86 19.78 -13.22
CA LEU A 63 4.75 20.41 -12.53
C LEU A 63 4.70 19.99 -11.06
N CYS A 64 4.72 18.69 -10.77
CA CYS A 64 4.48 18.19 -9.42
C CYS A 64 5.71 18.31 -8.51
N SER A 65 6.91 18.53 -9.06
CA SER A 65 8.12 18.80 -8.28
C SER A 65 8.36 20.29 -8.01
N ALA A 66 7.52 21.20 -8.54
CA ALA A 66 7.73 22.64 -8.40
C ALA A 66 7.63 23.14 -6.96
N CYS A 67 6.80 22.51 -6.12
CA CYS A 67 6.55 22.95 -4.74
C CYS A 67 7.13 22.00 -3.68
N HIS A 68 7.34 20.73 -4.01
CA HIS A 68 7.86 19.70 -3.10
C HIS A 68 8.48 18.54 -3.90
N SER A 69 9.18 17.61 -3.24
CA SER A 69 9.88 16.53 -3.95
C SER A 69 8.93 15.58 -4.70
N ILE A 70 9.40 15.06 -5.84
CA ILE A 70 8.64 14.03 -6.58
C ILE A 70 8.47 12.73 -5.76
N ALA A 71 9.37 12.47 -4.81
CA ALA A 71 9.23 11.38 -3.86
C ALA A 71 7.96 11.53 -2.99
N LEU A 72 7.64 12.75 -2.53
CA LEU A 72 6.42 13.02 -1.76
C LEU A 72 5.15 12.77 -2.59
N VAL A 73 5.19 13.05 -3.89
CA VAL A 73 4.07 12.79 -4.80
C VAL A 73 3.86 11.28 -4.97
N THR A 74 4.93 10.56 -5.30
CA THR A 74 4.87 9.14 -5.66
C THR A 74 4.60 8.20 -4.47
N GLN A 75 4.90 8.61 -3.25
CA GLN A 75 4.57 7.84 -2.04
C GLN A 75 3.06 7.80 -1.73
N GLN A 76 2.25 8.72 -2.28
CA GLN A 76 0.85 8.91 -1.87
C GLN A 76 -0.05 7.73 -2.21
N ARG A 77 0.18 7.08 -3.36
CA ARG A 77 -0.55 5.88 -3.82
C ARG A 77 -2.07 6.01 -3.61
N LEU A 78 -2.69 6.98 -4.27
CA LEU A 78 -4.12 7.29 -4.12
C LEU A 78 -4.99 6.51 -5.11
N THR A 79 -6.30 6.42 -4.88
CA THR A 79 -7.23 5.95 -5.92
C THR A 79 -7.31 6.95 -7.07
N ASP A 80 -7.79 6.51 -8.23
CA ASP A 80 -7.88 7.38 -9.42
C ASP A 80 -8.79 8.60 -9.13
N GLU A 81 -9.91 8.39 -8.44
CA GLU A 81 -10.81 9.49 -8.01
C GLU A 81 -10.12 10.47 -7.04
N ARG A 82 -9.28 9.96 -6.12
CA ARG A 82 -8.55 10.82 -5.17
C ARG A 82 -7.42 11.60 -5.83
N TRP A 83 -6.81 11.09 -6.91
CA TRP A 83 -5.87 11.87 -7.72
C TRP A 83 -6.56 13.06 -8.42
N ASN A 84 -7.75 12.84 -9.00
CA ASN A 84 -8.55 13.92 -9.59
C ASN A 84 -8.92 14.97 -8.55
N TYR A 85 -9.45 14.54 -7.39
CA TYR A 85 -9.77 15.45 -6.29
C TYR A 85 -8.54 16.25 -5.81
N LEU A 86 -7.40 15.58 -5.65
CA LEU A 86 -6.18 16.23 -5.17
C LEU A 86 -5.67 17.28 -6.16
N TRP A 87 -5.75 17.01 -7.47
CA TRP A 87 -5.44 18.00 -8.50
C TRP A 87 -6.26 19.27 -8.30
N ASP A 88 -7.59 19.13 -8.26
CA ASP A 88 -8.50 20.28 -8.15
C ASP A 88 -8.30 21.02 -6.82
N TRP A 89 -7.96 20.31 -5.74
CA TRP A 89 -7.62 20.91 -4.46
C TRP A 89 -6.28 21.66 -4.51
N MET A 90 -5.24 21.12 -5.15
CA MET A 90 -3.95 21.79 -5.28
C MET A 90 -4.08 23.08 -6.11
N VAL A 91 -4.86 23.06 -7.18
CA VAL A 91 -5.14 24.26 -7.97
C VAL A 91 -5.86 25.31 -7.14
N ARG A 92 -6.98 24.95 -6.49
CA ARG A 92 -7.84 25.92 -5.80
C ARG A 92 -7.29 26.42 -4.46
N GLU A 93 -6.74 25.52 -3.65
CA GLU A 93 -6.39 25.82 -2.26
C GLU A 93 -4.88 26.05 -2.06
N GLN A 94 -4.03 25.36 -2.85
CA GLN A 94 -2.58 25.44 -2.71
C GLN A 94 -1.90 26.36 -3.74
N GLY A 95 -2.66 26.89 -4.70
CA GLY A 95 -2.15 27.80 -5.72
C GLY A 95 -1.27 27.14 -6.78
N MET A 96 -1.44 25.83 -7.03
CA MET A 96 -0.83 25.18 -8.18
C MET A 96 -1.38 25.83 -9.47
N PRO A 97 -0.55 26.25 -10.43
CA PRO A 97 -1.04 26.78 -11.69
C PRO A 97 -1.94 25.76 -12.39
N ASP A 98 -3.10 26.20 -12.85
CA ASP A 98 -3.97 25.35 -13.66
C ASP A 98 -3.33 25.09 -15.03
N GLN A 99 -3.63 23.94 -15.62
CA GLN A 99 -3.09 23.50 -16.90
C GLN A 99 -4.20 23.45 -17.95
N ASP A 100 -3.82 23.42 -19.23
CA ASP A 100 -4.79 23.04 -20.27
C ASP A 100 -5.23 21.58 -20.11
N GLU A 101 -6.37 21.23 -20.73
CA GLU A 101 -6.98 19.91 -20.58
C GLU A 101 -6.05 18.78 -21.03
N GLU A 102 -5.30 18.96 -22.11
CA GLU A 102 -4.40 17.93 -22.64
C GLU A 102 -3.27 17.62 -21.65
N THR A 103 -2.63 18.67 -21.12
CA THR A 103 -1.56 18.54 -20.12
C THR A 103 -2.09 17.94 -18.82
N ARG A 104 -3.25 18.40 -18.33
CA ARG A 104 -3.91 17.87 -17.13
C ARG A 104 -4.22 16.37 -17.29
N GLU A 105 -4.81 15.98 -18.41
CA GLU A 105 -5.13 14.58 -18.69
C GLU A 105 -3.86 13.73 -18.77
N ALA A 106 -2.80 14.22 -19.41
CA ALA A 106 -1.53 13.50 -19.52
C ALA A 106 -0.92 13.20 -18.13
N ILE A 107 -0.87 14.20 -17.26
CA ILE A 107 -0.33 14.06 -15.90
C ILE A 107 -1.22 13.16 -15.04
N LEU A 108 -2.54 13.37 -15.04
CA LEU A 108 -3.47 12.54 -14.27
C LEU A 108 -3.43 11.09 -14.73
N ARG A 109 -3.41 10.84 -16.04
CA ARG A 109 -3.28 9.49 -16.61
C ARG A 109 -1.98 8.84 -16.16
N TYR A 110 -0.86 9.57 -16.17
CA TYR A 110 0.43 9.07 -15.73
C TYR A 110 0.43 8.72 -14.23
N LEU A 111 -0.02 9.64 -13.37
CA LEU A 111 -0.12 9.45 -11.92
C LEU A 111 -1.01 8.26 -11.57
N GLN A 112 -2.17 8.16 -12.20
CA GLN A 112 -3.08 7.05 -12.02
C GLN A 112 -2.41 5.75 -12.48
N THR A 113 -1.89 5.69 -13.70
CA THR A 113 -1.31 4.45 -14.27
C THR A 113 -0.22 3.85 -13.38
N HIS A 114 0.67 4.68 -12.85
CA HIS A 114 1.89 4.22 -12.15
C HIS A 114 1.83 4.30 -10.62
N PHE A 115 0.97 5.16 -10.09
CA PHE A 115 0.90 5.48 -8.65
C PHE A 115 -0.53 5.44 -8.11
N SER A 116 -1.45 4.72 -8.76
CA SER A 116 -2.74 4.41 -8.15
C SER A 116 -2.62 3.30 -7.11
N SER A 117 -3.47 3.31 -6.08
CA SER A 117 -3.66 2.16 -5.18
C SER A 117 -4.50 1.04 -5.78
N GLU A 118 -5.07 1.26 -6.96
CA GLU A 118 -6.02 0.34 -7.59
C GLU A 118 -5.36 -0.60 -8.61
N ARG A 119 -4.03 -0.51 -8.78
CA ARG A 119 -3.23 -1.32 -9.71
C ARG A 119 -1.94 -1.82 -9.07
#